data_AF-A0A349E9M5-F1
#
_entry.id   AF-A0A349E9M5-F1
#
_cell.length_a   1.000
_cell.length_b   1.000
_cell.length_c   1.000
_cell.angle_alpha   90.00
_cell.angle_beta   90.00
_cell.angle_gamma   90.00
#
_symmetry.space_group_name_H-M   'P 1'
#
loop_
_entity.id
_entity.type
_entity.pdbx_description
1 polymer ?
#
loop_
_entity_poly.entity_id
_entity_poly.type
_entity_poly.pdbx_seq_one_letter_code
_entity_poly.pdbx_strand_id
1 'polypeptide(L)'
;MQQKLDGCQLADVFRLQKTLSTLARESLSKSDLASATAAVEAAIAKSQNACAIRRAAIPSSIHYPENLPVSGRASEIAKLLAEHQVVIVAGDTGSGKTTQLPKICLEAGFGIRGLIGHTQPRRLAALSVATRIAEELGCELGGGVGSQIRFKDNTSTQSFLKLMTDGILLAEIQQDKFLNKYEVLIIDEAHERSLNIDFLLGYLKQLLSKRKNLKLIVTSATIDVDKFSRHFEDAP
;
A
#
# COMPACT_ATOMS: atom_id res chain seq x y z
N MET A 1 -17.19 -17.49 10.50
CA MET A 1 -16.77 -16.87 9.22
C MET A 1 -16.18 -15.47 9.39
N GLN A 2 -16.71 -14.64 10.29
CA GLN A 2 -16.21 -13.27 10.53
C GLN A 2 -14.69 -13.18 10.74
N GLN A 3 -14.12 -14.02 11.62
CA GLN A 3 -12.67 -14.08 11.89
C GLN A 3 -11.82 -14.49 10.68
N LYS A 4 -12.41 -15.17 9.67
CA LYS A 4 -11.67 -15.54 8.45
C LYS A 4 -11.37 -14.32 7.57
N LEU A 5 -12.11 -13.21 7.73
CA LEU A 5 -11.90 -11.98 6.96
C LEU A 5 -10.56 -11.28 7.28
N ASP A 6 -9.98 -11.55 8.45
CA ASP A 6 -8.68 -11.00 8.85
C ASP A 6 -7.54 -11.51 7.96
N GLY A 7 -7.70 -12.69 7.35
CA GLY A 7 -6.77 -13.24 6.38
C GLY A 7 -7.04 -12.84 4.92
N CYS A 8 -8.10 -12.07 4.65
CA CYS A 8 -8.48 -11.69 3.28
C CYS A 8 -7.81 -10.38 2.83
N GLN A 9 -7.78 -10.19 1.52
CA GLN A 9 -7.37 -8.93 0.91
C GLN A 9 -8.32 -7.80 1.33
N LEU A 10 -7.77 -6.62 1.61
CA LEU A 10 -8.54 -5.44 2.03
C LEU A 10 -9.63 -5.05 1.02
N ALA A 11 -9.36 -5.23 -0.27
CA ALA A 11 -10.31 -4.97 -1.35
C ALA A 11 -11.57 -5.84 -1.28
N ASP A 12 -11.48 -7.04 -0.69
CA ASP A 12 -12.61 -7.96 -0.58
C ASP A 12 -13.38 -7.81 0.73
N VAL A 13 -12.73 -7.36 1.81
CA VAL A 13 -13.28 -7.40 3.18
C VAL A 13 -14.65 -6.73 3.26
N PHE A 14 -14.80 -5.51 2.73
CA PHE A 14 -16.07 -4.78 2.82
C PHE A 14 -17.22 -5.52 2.13
N ARG A 15 -16.99 -6.01 0.91
CA ARG A 15 -18.01 -6.75 0.15
C ARG A 15 -18.38 -8.05 0.86
N LEU A 16 -17.38 -8.82 1.30
CA LEU A 16 -17.59 -10.10 1.99
C LEU A 16 -18.33 -9.90 3.33
N GLN A 17 -17.96 -8.89 4.10
CA GLN A 17 -18.64 -8.55 5.35
C GLN A 17 -20.10 -8.15 5.11
N LYS A 18 -20.37 -7.35 4.07
CA LYS A 18 -21.74 -6.99 3.69
C LYS A 18 -22.54 -8.24 3.33
N THR A 19 -22.02 -9.12 2.47
CA THR A 19 -22.70 -10.36 2.09
C THR A 19 -23.00 -11.24 3.30
N LEU A 20 -22.03 -11.44 4.21
CA LEU A 20 -22.25 -12.20 5.45
C LEU A 20 -23.34 -11.58 6.32
N SER A 21 -23.36 -10.25 6.45
CA SER A 21 -24.38 -9.54 7.24
C SER A 21 -25.79 -9.66 6.63
N THR A 22 -25.89 -9.69 5.30
CA THR A 22 -27.16 -9.90 4.58
C THR A 22 -27.65 -11.32 4.78
N LEU A 23 -26.79 -12.33 4.59
CA LEU A 23 -27.15 -13.74 4.80
C LEU A 23 -27.60 -14.05 6.23
N ALA A 24 -27.06 -13.33 7.22
CA ALA A 24 -27.48 -13.47 8.61
C ALA A 24 -28.88 -12.88 8.91
N ARG A 25 -29.39 -11.98 8.06
CA ARG A 25 -30.65 -11.25 8.27
C ARG A 25 -31.80 -11.77 7.41
N GLU A 26 -31.51 -12.34 6.24
CA GLU A 26 -32.52 -12.80 5.30
C GLU A 26 -33.04 -14.20 5.63
N SER A 27 -34.36 -14.38 5.51
CA SER A 27 -34.99 -15.69 5.62
C SER A 27 -34.93 -16.40 4.27
N LEU A 28 -33.84 -17.14 4.05
CA LEU A 28 -33.62 -17.95 2.84
C LEU A 28 -34.13 -19.38 3.03
N SER A 29 -34.45 -20.06 1.92
CA SER A 29 -34.67 -21.51 1.93
C SER A 29 -33.38 -22.22 2.36
N LYS A 30 -33.48 -23.43 2.92
CA LYS A 30 -32.30 -24.22 3.32
C LYS A 30 -31.31 -24.43 2.18
N SER A 31 -31.81 -24.64 0.96
CA SER A 31 -30.98 -24.85 -0.24
C SER A 31 -30.25 -23.57 -0.65
N ASP A 32 -30.96 -22.44 -0.68
CA ASP A 32 -30.37 -21.15 -1.09
C ASP A 32 -29.35 -20.66 -0.06
N LEU A 33 -29.63 -20.86 1.23
CA LEU A 33 -28.69 -20.54 2.30
C LEU A 33 -27.41 -21.36 2.18
N ALA A 34 -27.51 -22.67 1.90
CA ALA A 34 -26.35 -23.53 1.72
C ALA A 34 -25.50 -23.10 0.52
N SER A 35 -26.13 -22.82 -0.62
CA SER A 35 -25.46 -22.35 -1.84
C SER A 35 -24.77 -21.00 -1.64
N ALA A 36 -25.47 -20.03 -1.05
CA ALA A 36 -24.91 -18.70 -0.80
C ALA A 36 -23.76 -18.73 0.22
N THR A 37 -23.88 -19.59 1.25
CA THR A 37 -22.81 -19.82 2.22
C THR A 37 -21.57 -20.39 1.55
N ALA A 38 -21.73 -21.42 0.71
CA ALA A 38 -20.61 -22.03 -0.02
C ALA A 38 -19.92 -21.02 -0.96
N ALA A 39 -20.70 -20.16 -1.65
CA ALA A 39 -20.15 -19.12 -2.50
C ALA A 39 -19.30 -18.09 -1.72
N VAL A 40 -19.75 -17.68 -0.53
CA VAL A 40 -18.99 -16.77 0.33
C VAL A 40 -17.72 -17.44 0.87
N GLU A 41 -17.80 -18.70 1.27
CA GLU A 41 -16.61 -19.46 1.70
C GLU A 41 -15.56 -19.59 0.60
N ALA A 42 -15.98 -19.88 -0.64
CA ALA A 42 -15.09 -19.94 -1.78
C ALA A 42 -14.45 -18.57 -2.07
N ALA A 43 -15.21 -17.47 -1.94
CA ALA A 43 -14.67 -16.13 -2.11
C ALA A 43 -13.67 -15.74 -1.01
N ILE A 44 -13.94 -16.11 0.25
CA ILE A 44 -13.00 -15.95 1.37
C ILE A 44 -11.72 -16.72 1.09
N ALA A 45 -11.83 -18.01 0.72
CA ALA A 45 -10.68 -18.87 0.44
C ALA A 45 -9.82 -18.33 -0.71
N LYS A 46 -10.46 -17.83 -1.79
CA LYS A 46 -9.76 -17.18 -2.90
C LYS A 46 -8.97 -15.95 -2.44
N SER A 47 -9.60 -15.09 -1.63
CA SER A 47 -8.96 -13.88 -1.12
C SER A 47 -7.79 -14.20 -0.17
N GLN A 48 -7.95 -15.18 0.72
CA GLN A 48 -6.90 -15.67 1.61
C GLN A 48 -5.72 -16.29 0.83
N ASN A 49 -6.02 -17.06 -0.21
CA ASN A 49 -4.99 -17.65 -1.07
C ASN A 49 -4.16 -16.56 -1.78
N ALA A 50 -4.79 -15.47 -2.22
CA ALA A 50 -4.05 -14.35 -2.81
C ALA A 50 -3.10 -13.69 -1.79
N CYS A 51 -3.51 -13.55 -0.53
CA CYS A 51 -2.62 -13.10 0.55
C CYS A 51 -1.49 -14.10 0.83
N ALA A 52 -1.77 -15.40 0.80
CA ALA A 52 -0.76 -16.44 0.99
C ALA A 52 0.29 -16.42 -0.13
N ILE A 53 -0.14 -16.26 -1.38
CA ILE A 53 0.74 -16.12 -2.55
C ILE A 53 1.66 -14.90 -2.38
N ARG A 54 1.13 -13.73 -1.99
CA ARG A 54 1.97 -12.54 -1.76
C ARG A 54 2.96 -12.75 -0.63
N ARG A 55 2.51 -13.32 0.50
CA ARG A 55 3.38 -13.62 1.64
C ARG A 55 4.54 -14.53 1.24
N ALA A 56 4.28 -15.54 0.40
CA ALA A 56 5.32 -16.44 -0.10
C ALA A 56 6.28 -15.77 -1.11
N ALA A 57 5.82 -14.72 -1.81
CA ALA A 57 6.64 -13.96 -2.76
C ALA A 57 7.52 -12.90 -2.09
N ILE A 58 7.19 -12.46 -0.87
CA ILE A 58 8.01 -11.53 -0.09
C ILE A 58 9.24 -12.29 0.45
N PRO A 59 10.47 -11.78 0.24
CA PRO A 59 11.67 -12.39 0.79
C PRO A 59 11.59 -12.54 2.32
N SER A 60 12.04 -13.68 2.84
CA SER A 60 12.05 -13.96 4.28
C SER A 60 13.02 -13.09 5.09
N SER A 61 13.99 -12.48 4.42
CA SER A 61 14.91 -11.51 5.00
C SER A 61 15.06 -10.34 4.04
N ILE A 62 15.07 -9.13 4.59
CA ILE A 62 15.23 -7.89 3.85
C ILE A 62 16.56 -7.28 4.26
N HIS A 63 17.46 -7.10 3.29
CA HIS A 63 18.76 -6.51 3.51
C HIS A 63 18.75 -5.02 3.19
N TYR A 64 19.33 -4.21 4.07
CA TYR A 64 19.48 -2.78 3.88
C TYR A 64 20.96 -2.42 3.66
N PRO A 65 21.30 -1.57 2.68
CA PRO A 65 22.67 -1.09 2.52
C PRO A 65 23.09 -0.23 3.73
N GLU A 66 24.17 -0.61 4.41
CA GLU A 66 24.64 0.05 5.64
C GLU A 66 25.07 1.50 5.43
N ASN A 67 25.45 1.85 4.20
CA ASN A 67 25.92 3.18 3.84
C ASN A 67 24.80 4.22 3.63
N LEU A 68 23.52 3.81 3.66
CA LEU A 68 22.39 4.73 3.49
C LEU A 68 21.84 5.18 4.84
N PRO A 69 21.71 6.51 5.09
CA PRO A 69 21.18 7.04 6.35
C PRO A 69 19.83 6.46 6.77
N VAL A 70 18.92 6.21 5.83
CA VAL A 70 17.59 5.63 6.13
C VAL A 70 17.69 4.20 6.65
N SER A 71 18.69 3.43 6.23
CA SER A 71 18.88 2.04 6.66
C SER A 71 19.15 1.95 8.16
N GLY A 72 19.95 2.87 8.70
CA GLY A 72 20.24 2.95 10.14
C GLY A 72 19.01 3.29 11.00
N ARG A 73 17.91 3.73 10.38
CA ARG A 73 16.63 4.05 11.04
C ARG A 73 15.50 3.07 10.68
N ALA A 74 15.79 1.96 10.01
CA ALA A 74 14.77 1.03 9.54
C ALA A 74 13.83 0.56 10.66
N SER A 75 14.40 0.12 11.79
CA SER A 75 13.60 -0.35 12.94
C SER A 75 12.78 0.76 13.60
N GLU A 76 13.31 1.99 13.67
CA GLU A 76 12.60 3.17 14.18
C GLU A 76 11.38 3.48 13.28
N ILE A 77 11.60 3.51 11.97
CA ILE A 77 10.53 3.78 10.98
C ILE A 77 9.49 2.67 11.01
N ALA A 78 9.88 1.39 11.07
CA ALA A 78 8.95 0.27 11.17
C ALA A 78 8.05 0.37 12.41
N LYS A 79 8.63 0.78 13.54
CA LYS A 79 7.89 1.02 14.78
C LYS A 79 6.89 2.18 14.62
N LEU A 80 7.33 3.31 14.06
CA LEU A 80 6.44 4.45 13.81
C LEU A 80 5.28 4.07 12.87
N LEU A 81 5.53 3.24 11.85
CA LEU A 81 4.49 2.75 10.95
C LEU A 81 3.48 1.84 11.64
N ALA A 82 3.89 1.09 12.65
CA ALA A 82 2.97 0.29 13.46
C ALA A 82 2.07 1.19 14.32
N GLU A 83 2.67 2.17 15.01
CA GLU A 83 2.03 3.02 16.02
C GLU A 83 1.20 4.16 15.42
N HIS A 84 1.60 4.70 14.26
CA HIS A 84 1.00 5.88 13.66
C HIS A 84 0.37 5.58 12.30
N GLN A 85 -0.70 6.30 11.97
CA GLN A 85 -1.38 6.17 10.67
C GLN A 85 -0.62 6.92 9.57
N VAL A 86 -0.02 8.06 9.90
CA VAL A 86 0.77 8.91 9.00
C VAL A 86 2.16 9.08 9.60
N VAL A 87 3.20 8.99 8.76
CA VAL A 87 4.59 9.25 9.14
C VAL A 87 5.22 10.15 8.07
N ILE A 88 5.88 11.23 8.51
CA ILE A 88 6.60 12.15 7.61
C ILE A 88 8.09 11.79 7.64
N VAL A 89 8.65 11.41 6.49
CA VAL A 89 10.06 11.02 6.41
C VAL A 89 10.86 12.06 5.64
N ALA A 90 11.69 12.79 6.36
CA ALA A 90 12.56 13.81 5.81
C ALA A 90 14.02 13.34 5.69
N GLY A 91 14.72 13.86 4.68
CA GLY A 91 16.18 13.72 4.58
C GLY A 91 16.67 14.04 3.17
N ASP A 92 17.95 14.31 3.01
CA ASP A 92 18.49 14.77 1.73
C ASP A 92 18.32 13.76 0.59
N THR A 93 18.41 14.23 -0.66
CA THR A 93 18.51 13.35 -1.83
C THR A 93 19.71 12.42 -1.68
N GLY A 94 19.54 11.15 -2.04
CA GLY A 94 20.59 10.14 -1.85
C GLY A 94 20.58 9.46 -0.47
N SER A 95 19.72 9.89 0.47
CA SER A 95 19.61 9.23 1.78
C SER A 95 18.99 7.83 1.76
N GLY A 96 18.47 7.39 0.61
CA GLY A 96 17.89 6.06 0.40
C GLY A 96 16.36 5.96 0.59
N LYS A 97 15.66 7.04 0.96
CA LYS A 97 14.21 7.04 1.24
C LYS A 97 13.39 6.27 0.20
N THR A 98 13.54 6.66 -1.06
CA THR A 98 12.81 6.12 -2.20
C THR A 98 12.97 4.61 -2.37
N THR A 99 14.17 4.05 -2.15
CA THR A 99 14.40 2.61 -2.38
C THR A 99 14.17 1.77 -1.12
N GLN A 100 14.36 2.34 0.08
CA GLN A 100 14.34 1.57 1.32
C GLN A 100 13.00 1.65 2.08
N LEU A 101 12.25 2.75 2.01
CA LEU A 101 10.96 2.85 2.71
C LEU A 101 9.96 1.75 2.31
N PRO A 102 9.79 1.38 1.02
CA PRO A 102 8.94 0.26 0.66
C PRO A 102 9.37 -1.07 1.29
N LYS A 103 10.69 -1.28 1.45
CA LYS A 103 11.26 -2.49 2.07
C LYS A 103 10.99 -2.52 3.57
N ILE A 104 11.10 -1.37 4.24
CA ILE A 104 10.73 -1.21 5.66
C ILE A 104 9.24 -1.51 5.87
N CYS A 105 8.37 -1.11 4.95
CA CYS A 105 6.95 -1.46 5.02
C CYS A 105 6.73 -2.99 4.93
N LEU A 106 7.48 -3.69 4.09
CA LEU A 106 7.40 -5.15 3.99
C LEU A 106 7.86 -5.83 5.29
N GLU A 107 8.95 -5.35 5.88
CA GLU A 107 9.45 -5.83 7.18
C GLU A 107 8.43 -5.61 8.30
N ALA A 108 7.71 -4.48 8.27
CA ALA A 108 6.61 -4.19 9.18
C ALA A 108 5.33 -5.01 8.92
N GLY A 109 5.34 -5.92 7.95
CA GLY A 109 4.24 -6.86 7.66
C GLY A 109 3.18 -6.35 6.69
N PHE A 110 3.42 -5.22 6.00
CA PHE A 110 2.53 -4.72 4.94
C PHE A 110 2.81 -5.39 3.59
N GLY A 111 1.94 -5.16 2.60
CA GLY A 111 2.09 -5.71 1.24
C GLY A 111 1.44 -7.09 1.06
N ILE A 112 0.70 -7.57 2.06
CA ILE A 112 0.09 -8.91 2.07
C ILE A 112 -1.41 -8.81 1.79
N ARG A 113 -2.15 -8.01 2.58
CA ARG A 113 -3.60 -7.84 2.44
C ARG A 113 -3.94 -6.77 1.40
N GLY A 114 -2.98 -5.93 1.04
CA GLY A 114 -3.06 -4.95 -0.01
C GLY A 114 -1.66 -4.63 -0.54
N LEU A 115 -1.60 -3.69 -1.47
CA LEU A 115 -0.35 -3.22 -2.06
C LEU A 115 0.27 -2.15 -1.18
N ILE A 116 1.60 -2.07 -1.20
CA ILE A 116 2.32 -0.83 -0.94
C ILE A 116 2.33 -0.06 -2.26
N GLY A 117 1.64 1.08 -2.31
CA GLY A 117 1.65 1.97 -3.46
C GLY A 117 2.69 3.06 -3.24
N HIS A 118 3.60 3.25 -4.18
CA HIS A 118 4.67 4.24 -4.04
C HIS A 118 4.67 5.16 -5.27
N THR A 119 4.33 6.43 -5.05
CA THR A 119 4.22 7.39 -6.13
C THR A 119 5.54 8.08 -6.39
N GLN A 120 5.77 8.43 -7.66
CA GLN A 120 6.86 9.26 -8.13
C GLN A 120 6.30 10.31 -9.09
N PRO A 121 6.79 11.55 -9.04
CA PRO A 121 6.30 12.59 -9.96
C PRO A 121 6.67 12.30 -11.43
N ARG A 122 7.76 11.55 -11.65
CA ARG A 122 8.33 11.30 -12.98
C ARG A 122 8.20 9.82 -13.39
N ARG A 123 7.76 9.58 -14.63
CA ARG A 123 7.59 8.22 -15.18
C ARG A 123 8.87 7.38 -15.16
N LEU A 124 9.99 7.96 -15.62
CA LEU A 124 11.27 7.26 -15.66
C LEU A 124 11.79 6.96 -14.26
N ALA A 125 11.54 7.85 -13.28
CA ALA A 125 11.86 7.57 -11.89
C ALA A 125 11.03 6.41 -11.34
N ALA A 126 9.70 6.40 -11.57
CA ALA A 126 8.85 5.28 -11.16
C ALA A 126 9.35 3.93 -11.69
N LEU A 127 9.71 3.86 -12.98
CA LEU A 127 10.24 2.64 -13.59
C LEU A 127 11.62 2.26 -13.03
N SER A 128 12.56 3.21 -12.97
CA SER A 128 13.92 2.96 -12.50
C SER A 128 13.96 2.54 -11.03
N VAL A 129 13.13 3.15 -10.19
CA VAL A 129 12.98 2.78 -8.77
C VAL A 129 12.38 1.39 -8.65
N ALA A 130 11.37 1.05 -9.45
CA ALA A 130 10.77 -0.29 -9.44
C ALA A 130 11.82 -1.35 -9.77
N THR A 131 12.59 -1.16 -10.83
CA THR A 131 13.68 -2.06 -11.22
C THR A 131 14.69 -2.21 -10.10
N ARG A 132 15.13 -1.10 -9.50
CA ARG A 132 16.12 -1.11 -8.43
C ARG A 132 15.63 -1.87 -7.19
N ILE A 133 14.39 -1.66 -6.77
CA ILE A 133 13.83 -2.36 -5.60
C ILE A 133 13.64 -3.85 -5.92
N ALA A 134 13.24 -4.19 -7.15
CA ALA A 134 13.13 -5.59 -7.57
C ALA A 134 14.47 -6.32 -7.51
N GLU A 135 15.55 -5.69 -7.99
CA GLU A 135 16.92 -6.19 -7.89
C GLU A 135 17.35 -6.39 -6.42
N GLU A 136 17.11 -5.40 -5.56
CA GLU A 136 17.47 -5.49 -4.14
C GLU A 136 16.67 -6.54 -3.36
N LEU A 137 15.44 -6.85 -3.79
CA LEU A 137 14.61 -7.90 -3.22
C LEU A 137 14.82 -9.27 -3.89
N GLY A 138 15.66 -9.35 -4.92
CA GLY A 138 15.92 -10.58 -5.65
C GLY A 138 14.69 -11.15 -6.38
N CYS A 139 13.77 -10.28 -6.84
CA CYS A 139 12.57 -10.69 -7.57
C CYS A 139 12.53 -10.11 -8.98
N GLU A 140 11.81 -10.78 -9.89
CA GLU A 140 11.57 -10.25 -11.24
C GLU A 140 10.61 -9.07 -11.22
N LEU A 141 10.92 -8.02 -12.00
CA LEU A 141 10.04 -6.87 -12.19
C LEU A 141 8.72 -7.30 -12.84
N GLY A 142 7.60 -7.07 -12.15
CA GLY A 142 6.26 -7.51 -12.51
C GLY A 142 5.78 -8.74 -11.73
N GLY A 143 6.70 -9.45 -11.06
CA GLY A 143 6.37 -10.42 -10.03
C GLY A 143 6.00 -9.70 -8.73
N GLY A 144 6.93 -9.68 -7.77
CA GLY A 144 6.75 -9.07 -6.45
C GLY A 144 6.69 -7.53 -6.47
N VAL A 145 7.53 -6.91 -7.28
CA VAL A 145 7.58 -5.45 -7.48
C VAL A 145 7.07 -5.12 -8.88
N GLY A 146 5.94 -4.44 -8.96
CA GLY A 146 5.34 -3.98 -10.21
C GLY A 146 5.48 -2.48 -10.41
N SER A 147 5.15 -2.03 -11.61
CA SER A 147 5.11 -0.61 -11.94
C SER A 147 3.92 -0.27 -12.84
N GLN A 148 3.30 0.89 -12.65
CA GLN A 148 2.27 1.40 -13.54
C GLN A 148 2.51 2.86 -13.91
N ILE A 149 2.63 3.11 -15.21
CA ILE A 149 2.64 4.45 -15.81
C ILE A 149 1.52 4.55 -16.83
N ARG A 150 1.32 5.74 -17.40
CA ARG A 150 0.30 5.92 -18.43
C ARG A 150 0.53 4.93 -19.58
N PHE A 151 -0.51 4.17 -19.92
CA PHE A 151 -0.54 3.14 -20.97
C PHE A 151 0.31 1.88 -20.72
N LYS A 152 0.95 1.73 -19.56
CA LYS A 152 1.74 0.54 -19.25
C LYS A 152 1.55 0.14 -17.79
N ASP A 153 1.01 -1.06 -17.60
CA ASP A 153 0.87 -1.70 -16.29
C ASP A 153 1.65 -3.02 -16.32
N ASN A 154 2.58 -3.18 -15.38
CA ASN A 154 3.37 -4.39 -15.20
C ASN A 154 3.19 -4.89 -13.75
N THR A 155 1.94 -4.98 -13.30
CA THR A 155 1.60 -5.58 -12.00
C THR A 155 0.98 -6.95 -12.19
N SER A 156 1.14 -7.83 -11.21
CA SER A 156 0.55 -9.16 -11.19
C SER A 156 -0.19 -9.41 -9.88
N THR A 157 -0.82 -10.58 -9.76
CA THR A 157 -1.47 -11.01 -8.51
C THR A 157 -0.46 -11.21 -7.37
N GLN A 158 0.81 -11.48 -7.69
CA GLN A 158 1.90 -11.68 -6.74
C GLN A 158 2.51 -10.35 -6.28
N SER A 159 2.23 -9.25 -6.98
CA SER A 159 2.79 -7.95 -6.62
C SER A 159 2.33 -7.54 -5.23
N PHE A 160 3.30 -7.18 -4.39
CA PHE A 160 3.12 -6.60 -3.06
C PHE A 160 3.50 -5.12 -3.05
N LEU A 161 4.33 -4.69 -4.00
CA LEU A 161 4.75 -3.30 -4.19
C LEU A 161 4.39 -2.84 -5.60
N LYS A 162 3.84 -1.63 -5.71
CA LYS A 162 3.50 -0.98 -6.97
C LYS A 162 4.07 0.43 -7.02
N LEU A 163 5.04 0.62 -7.90
CA LEU A 163 5.56 1.94 -8.24
C LEU A 163 4.66 2.57 -9.28
N MET A 164 4.31 3.84 -9.12
CA MET A 164 3.44 4.51 -10.09
C MET A 164 3.71 6.00 -10.15
N THR A 165 3.16 6.67 -11.16
CA THR A 165 3.13 8.13 -11.13
C THR A 165 1.97 8.66 -10.31
N ASP A 166 2.08 9.87 -9.77
CA ASP A 166 1.00 10.56 -9.05
C ASP A 166 -0.31 10.57 -9.84
N GLY A 167 -0.22 10.84 -11.14
CA GLY A 167 -1.38 10.85 -12.04
C GLY A 167 -2.07 9.49 -12.19
N ILE A 168 -1.37 8.38 -11.98
CA ILE A 168 -1.97 7.04 -11.98
C ILE A 168 -2.76 6.83 -10.69
N LEU A 169 -2.21 7.21 -9.53
CA LEU A 169 -2.95 7.14 -8.27
C LEU A 169 -4.20 8.03 -8.30
N LEU A 170 -4.09 9.25 -8.85
CA LEU A 170 -5.24 10.14 -9.08
C LEU A 170 -6.31 9.51 -9.99
N ALA A 171 -5.90 8.82 -11.05
CA ALA A 171 -6.84 8.12 -11.93
C ALA A 171 -7.53 6.96 -11.20
N GLU A 172 -6.81 6.21 -10.36
CA GLU A 172 -7.39 5.11 -9.58
C GLU A 172 -8.41 5.60 -8.54
N ILE A 173 -8.21 6.78 -7.93
CA ILE A 173 -9.17 7.39 -7.01
C ILE A 173 -10.56 7.54 -7.65
N GLN A 174 -10.64 7.77 -8.97
CA GLN A 174 -11.92 7.90 -9.67
C GLN A 174 -12.71 6.59 -9.68
N GLN A 175 -12.02 5.45 -9.72
CA GLN A 175 -12.62 4.12 -9.77
C GLN A 175 -12.79 3.52 -8.37
N ASP A 176 -11.84 3.76 -7.47
CA ASP A 176 -11.81 3.27 -6.10
C ASP A 176 -11.57 4.43 -5.13
N LYS A 177 -12.66 5.09 -4.74
CA LYS A 177 -12.67 6.22 -3.80
C LYS A 177 -12.17 5.88 -2.39
N PHE A 178 -11.93 4.61 -2.11
CA PHE A 178 -11.39 4.17 -0.82
C PHE A 178 -10.02 3.53 -0.98
N LEU A 179 -9.45 3.50 -2.19
CA LEU A 179 -8.14 2.92 -2.46
C LEU A 179 -7.96 1.56 -1.77
N ASN A 180 -9.00 0.71 -1.81
CA ASN A 180 -9.07 -0.55 -1.05
C ASN A 180 -8.01 -1.57 -1.44
N LYS A 181 -7.37 -1.37 -2.59
CA LYS A 181 -6.23 -2.18 -3.02
C LYS A 181 -4.98 -1.94 -2.18
N TYR A 182 -4.87 -0.82 -1.46
CA TYR A 182 -3.64 -0.40 -0.79
C TYR A 182 -3.70 -0.57 0.73
N GLU A 183 -2.62 -1.10 1.30
CA GLU A 183 -2.35 -1.10 2.75
C GLU A 183 -1.56 0.15 3.15
N VAL A 184 -0.60 0.53 2.31
CA VAL A 184 0.29 1.66 2.53
C VAL A 184 0.37 2.47 1.26
N LEU A 185 0.35 3.80 1.38
CA LEU A 185 0.72 4.71 0.31
C LEU A 185 1.95 5.50 0.72
N ILE A 186 2.94 5.57 -0.17
CA ILE A 186 4.13 6.39 -0.05
C ILE A 186 4.01 7.48 -1.11
N ILE A 187 3.83 8.73 -0.67
CA ILE A 187 3.87 9.90 -1.54
C ILE A 187 5.30 10.43 -1.49
N ASP A 188 6.09 10.05 -2.50
CA ASP A 188 7.51 10.41 -2.55
C ASP A 188 7.70 11.79 -3.18
N GLU A 189 8.83 12.42 -2.87
CA GLU A 189 9.21 13.71 -3.46
C GLU A 189 8.10 14.76 -3.29
N ALA A 190 7.38 14.75 -2.14
CA ALA A 190 6.23 15.63 -1.91
C ALA A 190 6.59 17.14 -1.89
N HIS A 191 7.88 17.45 -1.90
CA HIS A 191 8.42 18.78 -2.07
C HIS A 191 8.43 19.28 -3.53
N GLU A 192 8.20 18.40 -4.51
CA GLU A 192 7.96 18.83 -5.88
C GLU A 192 6.68 19.68 -5.92
N ARG A 193 6.75 20.86 -6.56
CA ARG A 193 5.62 21.79 -6.68
C ARG A 193 4.66 21.34 -7.79
N SER A 194 4.02 20.20 -7.58
CA SER A 194 3.11 19.58 -8.54
C SER A 194 1.67 19.63 -8.02
N LEU A 195 0.75 20.15 -8.86
CA LEU A 195 -0.69 20.13 -8.55
C LEU A 195 -1.19 18.72 -8.22
N ASN A 196 -0.63 17.68 -8.86
CA ASN A 196 -1.04 16.31 -8.60
C ASN A 196 -0.75 15.90 -7.15
N ILE A 197 0.40 16.29 -6.63
CA ILE A 197 0.80 16.00 -5.25
C ILE A 197 -0.13 16.75 -4.29
N ASP A 198 -0.36 18.05 -4.53
CA ASP A 198 -1.27 18.85 -3.69
C ASP A 198 -2.69 18.25 -3.63
N PHE A 199 -3.23 17.84 -4.78
CA PHE A 199 -4.53 17.15 -4.85
C PHE A 199 -4.52 15.81 -4.12
N LEU A 200 -3.47 15.01 -4.29
CA LEU A 200 -3.33 13.73 -3.60
C LEU A 200 -3.30 13.93 -2.08
N LEU A 201 -2.48 14.85 -1.56
CA LEU A 201 -2.37 15.10 -0.13
C LEU A 201 -3.70 15.60 0.46
N GLY A 202 -4.35 16.56 -0.21
CA GLY A 202 -5.67 17.06 0.21
C GLY A 202 -6.76 15.99 0.21
N TYR A 203 -6.75 15.10 -0.79
CA TYR A 203 -7.67 13.96 -0.86
C TYR A 203 -7.37 12.92 0.24
N LEU A 204 -6.11 12.55 0.41
CA LEU A 204 -5.68 11.55 1.37
C LEU A 204 -5.98 11.98 2.80
N LYS A 205 -5.80 13.26 3.15
CA LYS A 205 -6.22 13.80 4.45
C LYS A 205 -7.68 13.48 4.77
N GLN A 206 -8.58 13.69 3.80
CA GLN A 206 -10.00 13.36 3.97
C GLN A 206 -10.23 11.84 4.04
N LEU A 207 -9.55 11.07 3.18
CA LEU A 207 -9.70 9.63 3.12
C LEU A 207 -9.27 8.93 4.42
N LEU A 208 -8.16 9.36 5.02
CA LEU A 208 -7.57 8.75 6.22
C LEU A 208 -8.54 8.79 7.42
N SER A 209 -9.42 9.79 7.50
CA SER A 209 -10.49 9.84 8.50
C SER A 209 -11.49 8.67 8.38
N LYS A 210 -11.72 8.17 7.16
CA LYS A 210 -12.65 7.07 6.83
C LYS A 210 -11.94 5.72 6.74
N ARG A 211 -10.63 5.72 6.47
CA ARG A 211 -9.78 4.54 6.30
C ARG A 211 -8.67 4.45 7.33
N LYS A 212 -9.05 4.15 8.57
CA LYS A 212 -8.11 4.00 9.69
C LYS A 212 -7.05 2.89 9.49
N ASN A 213 -7.32 1.94 8.60
CA ASN A 213 -6.40 0.86 8.27
C ASN A 213 -5.43 1.19 7.12
N LEU A 214 -5.56 2.33 6.44
CA LEU A 214 -4.63 2.78 5.42
C LEU A 214 -3.50 3.58 6.09
N LYS A 215 -2.25 3.15 5.86
CA LYS A 215 -1.05 3.88 6.30
C LYS A 215 -0.59 4.84 5.21
N LEU A 216 -0.07 6.00 5.61
CA LEU A 216 0.49 7.00 4.72
C LEU A 216 1.92 7.36 5.15
N ILE A 217 2.83 7.33 4.18
CA ILE A 217 4.16 7.92 4.31
C ILE A 217 4.24 9.09 3.35
N VAL A 218 4.66 10.25 3.83
CA VAL A 218 4.98 11.41 2.97
C VAL A 218 6.46 11.65 3.09
N THR A 219 7.18 11.67 1.97
CA THR A 219 8.61 11.94 1.98
C THR A 219 8.90 13.36 1.49
N SER A 220 9.95 13.97 2.05
CA SER A 220 10.45 15.26 1.58
C SER A 220 11.98 15.29 1.63
N ALA A 221 12.60 15.97 0.66
CA ALA A 221 14.02 16.29 0.70
C ALA A 221 14.30 17.68 1.29
N THR A 222 13.25 18.44 1.66
CA THR A 222 13.37 19.83 2.12
C THR A 222 12.78 20.03 3.51
N ILE A 223 13.13 21.18 4.12
CA ILE A 223 12.78 21.60 5.50
C ILE A 223 11.27 21.79 5.73
N ASP A 224 10.41 21.70 4.71
CA ASP A 224 8.96 21.88 4.84
C ASP A 224 8.21 20.72 5.57
N VAL A 225 8.94 19.90 6.33
CA VAL A 225 8.43 18.81 7.19
C VAL A 225 7.31 19.30 8.11
N ASP A 226 7.49 20.45 8.75
CA ASP A 226 6.52 21.04 9.68
C ASP A 226 5.19 21.38 9.01
N LYS A 227 5.20 21.68 7.69
CA LYS A 227 3.95 21.94 6.96
C LYS A 227 3.21 20.64 6.72
N PHE A 228 3.91 19.57 6.34
CA PHE A 228 3.30 18.25 6.14
C PHE A 228 2.80 17.66 7.45
N SER A 229 3.58 17.75 8.53
CA SER A 229 3.18 17.28 9.86
C SER A 229 1.89 17.98 10.32
N ARG A 230 1.85 19.33 10.31
CA ARG A 230 0.63 20.09 10.63
C ARG A 230 -0.54 19.79 9.69
N HIS A 231 -0.27 19.54 8.41
CA HIS A 231 -1.31 19.15 7.47
C HIS A 231 -1.98 17.83 7.89
N PHE A 232 -1.22 16.88 8.44
CA PHE A 232 -1.69 15.56 8.87
C PHE A 232 -1.82 15.42 10.39
N GLU A 233 -2.35 16.44 11.07
CA GLU A 233 -2.69 16.39 12.51
C GLU A 233 -1.46 16.12 13.40
N ASP A 234 -0.37 16.84 13.13
CA ASP A 234 0.91 16.76 13.86
C ASP A 234 1.53 15.36 13.81
N ALA A 235 1.46 14.73 12.61
CA ALA A 235 2.08 13.45 12.34
C ALA A 235 3.59 13.47 12.66
N PRO A 236 4.14 12.39 13.24
CA PRO A 236 5.56 12.29 13.58
C PRO A 236 6.47 12.22 12.36
#